data_AF-A0AAI8KZS5-F1
#
_entry.id   AF-A0AAI8KZS5-F1
#
_cell.length_a   1.000
_cell.length_b   1.000
_cell.length_c   1.000
_cell.angle_alpha   90.00
_cell.angle_beta   90.00
_cell.angle_gamma   90.00
#
_symmetry.space_group_name_H-M   'P 1'
#
loop_
_entity.id
_entity.type
_entity.pdbx_description
1 polymer ?
#
loop_
_entity_poly.entity_id
_entity_poly.type
_entity_poly.pdbx_seq_one_letter_code
_entity_poly.pdbx_strand_id
1 'polypeptide(L)'
;MTEALIARHNKRMMNLPEIPSSAIQPVMSALLSFGLIDMTLRKLGATRDRHPAHYGVSWVDHLAWGADSAFVAARLIFSGQFVGASAVLRSQMERWTENVAYNYSVKHIPGESAAEFAARAWSRGHEKYPSAIKQESDTSVGSEISDLDFWEDERRSLGFQGPSVIIGKDYRVYPGTLMELLSELLHGRGDFIKVLRWDACDILADEPTELVEASQWLSDVLMLNLRQIRVCLATLAMEQGKPELAPALFALPERIYAGEATPIPSSLFPLLPQTGLSPAILEQMRDASYAYEEVMRGRRPAGRLFRDDEMVHLHFYERRARAQRWALKALEEEKEKLGDAFNIDGLGGRDSTNVMATEMAGILSLWLGDSPEGNAAAMCASALRTAHWLWLEDDDRSMAALRVVLEQCARLRVWAMKPEKAAKLEESPSSTPKDWVNAAGWRRLAPLNRALGEFAHFHARIRREGAWEILVGVQANGGSPDSIYTARGHVLQTVTAMVMVESTRSVARLSPVMENAFREITAEAFTDAGELQASLEDFLDRAMSLKDVPRGPYTFHGPALDSDE
;
A
#
# COMPACT_ATOMS: atom_id res chain seq x y z
N MET A 1 25.82 -13.15 -14.33
CA MET A 1 24.39 -12.89 -14.63
C MET A 1 23.75 -11.98 -13.59
N THR A 2 24.10 -12.17 -12.32
CA THR A 2 23.80 -11.27 -11.20
C THR A 2 24.05 -9.79 -11.53
N GLU A 3 25.20 -9.47 -12.15
CA GLU A 3 25.51 -8.11 -12.63
C GLU A 3 24.46 -7.54 -13.60
N ALA A 4 23.85 -8.38 -14.47
CA ALA A 4 22.82 -7.94 -15.41
C ALA A 4 21.51 -7.62 -14.70
N LEU A 5 21.14 -8.38 -13.67
CA LEU A 5 19.98 -8.07 -12.82
C LEU A 5 20.19 -6.77 -12.05
N ILE A 6 21.38 -6.56 -11.49
CA ILE A 6 21.74 -5.31 -10.81
C ILE A 6 21.72 -4.14 -11.81
N ALA A 7 22.26 -4.31 -13.01
CA ALA A 7 22.22 -3.29 -14.06
C ALA A 7 20.78 -2.95 -14.46
N ARG A 8 19.90 -3.94 -14.53
CA ARG A 8 18.46 -3.77 -14.80
C ARG A 8 17.78 -2.94 -13.71
N HIS A 9 18.03 -3.27 -12.44
CA HIS A 9 17.56 -2.48 -11.30
C HIS A 9 18.08 -1.04 -11.34
N ASN A 10 19.37 -0.84 -11.59
CA ASN A 10 19.97 0.48 -11.70
C ASN A 10 19.35 1.29 -12.85
N LYS A 11 19.07 0.64 -14.00
CA LYS A 11 18.35 1.26 -15.11
C LYS A 11 16.95 1.72 -14.70
N ARG A 12 16.24 0.93 -13.88
CA ARG A 12 14.94 1.33 -13.30
C ARG A 12 15.06 2.58 -12.46
N MET A 13 16.05 2.61 -11.58
CA MET A 13 16.29 3.76 -10.70
C MET A 13 16.65 5.01 -11.49
N MET A 14 17.40 4.87 -12.60
CA MET A 14 17.71 5.97 -13.52
C MET A 14 16.50 6.46 -14.33
N ASN A 15 15.46 5.64 -14.52
CA ASN A 15 14.25 6.02 -15.24
C ASN A 15 13.20 6.68 -14.33
N LEU A 16 13.36 6.68 -13.00
CA LEU A 16 12.44 7.36 -12.07
C LEU A 16 12.19 8.86 -12.38
N PRO A 17 13.20 9.67 -12.76
CA PRO A 17 12.98 11.07 -13.11
C PRO A 17 12.13 11.24 -14.38
N GLU A 18 12.07 10.21 -15.23
CA GLU A 18 11.40 10.21 -16.53
C GLU A 18 9.93 9.75 -16.45
N ILE A 19 9.39 9.58 -15.24
CA ILE A 19 7.97 9.22 -15.08
C ILE A 19 7.11 10.34 -15.70
N PRO A 20 6.18 9.99 -16.62
CA PRO A 20 5.37 10.96 -17.34
C PRO A 20 4.60 11.90 -16.42
N SER A 21 4.56 13.19 -16.78
CA SER A 21 3.86 14.21 -16.00
C SER A 21 2.35 13.93 -15.88
N SER A 22 1.79 13.20 -16.86
CA SER A 22 0.43 12.68 -16.89
C SER A 22 0.11 11.72 -15.72
N ALA A 23 1.10 10.98 -15.22
CA ALA A 23 0.97 10.10 -14.05
C ALA A 23 1.09 10.85 -12.73
N ILE A 24 1.80 11.99 -12.73
CA ILE A 24 2.16 12.76 -11.54
C ILE A 24 1.10 13.79 -11.20
N GLN A 25 0.61 14.51 -12.21
CA GLN A 25 -0.30 15.63 -12.06
C GLN A 25 -1.58 15.32 -11.28
N PRO A 26 -2.26 14.16 -11.47
CA PRO A 26 -3.46 13.83 -10.68
C PRO A 26 -3.15 13.75 -9.18
N VAL A 27 -2.08 13.04 -8.83
CA VAL A 27 -1.66 12.84 -7.43
C VAL A 27 -1.23 14.15 -6.78
N MET A 28 -0.43 14.96 -7.47
CA MET A 28 -0.04 16.29 -6.99
C MET A 28 -1.27 17.14 -6.67
N SER A 29 -2.27 17.09 -7.54
CA SER A 29 -3.49 17.89 -7.41
C SER A 29 -4.36 17.50 -6.21
N ALA A 30 -4.31 16.24 -5.80
CA ALA A 30 -5.01 15.75 -4.62
C ALA A 30 -4.30 16.14 -3.31
N LEU A 31 -2.98 16.36 -3.34
CA LEU A 31 -2.16 16.62 -2.15
C LEU A 31 -2.03 18.10 -1.77
N LEU A 32 -2.40 19.05 -2.64
CA LEU A 32 -2.19 20.49 -2.36
C LEU A 32 -2.87 20.97 -1.07
N SER A 33 -4.08 20.51 -0.83
CA SER A 33 -4.89 20.90 0.32
C SER A 33 -4.35 20.46 1.69
N PHE A 34 -3.27 19.66 1.70
CA PHE A 34 -2.83 18.95 2.89
C PHE A 34 -2.30 19.87 3.99
N GLY A 35 -1.80 21.07 3.66
CA GLY A 35 -1.38 22.04 4.69
C GLY A 35 -2.48 22.40 5.69
N LEU A 36 -3.75 22.37 5.27
CA LEU A 36 -4.91 22.61 6.14
C LEU A 36 -5.16 21.41 7.07
N ILE A 37 -4.98 20.19 6.56
CA ILE A 37 -5.08 18.94 7.33
C ILE A 37 -3.98 18.93 8.41
N ASP A 38 -2.74 19.25 8.05
CA ASP A 38 -1.60 19.29 8.97
C ASP A 38 -1.78 20.31 10.09
N MET A 39 -2.19 21.53 9.74
CA MET A 39 -2.42 22.58 10.72
C MET A 39 -3.46 22.12 11.74
N THR A 40 -4.57 21.53 11.29
CA THR A 40 -5.63 21.07 12.18
C THR A 40 -5.18 19.89 13.04
N LEU A 41 -4.52 18.89 12.45
CA LEU A 41 -3.96 17.76 13.20
C LEU A 41 -3.07 18.21 14.35
N ARG A 42 -2.16 19.17 14.12
CA ARG A 42 -1.29 19.73 15.16
C ARG A 42 -2.08 20.45 16.25
N LYS A 43 -3.07 21.25 15.88
CA LYS A 43 -3.93 21.95 16.85
C LYS A 43 -4.81 21.01 17.68
N LEU A 44 -5.09 19.81 17.15
CA LEU A 44 -5.81 18.74 17.85
C LEU A 44 -4.89 17.79 18.62
N GLY A 45 -3.57 18.03 18.62
CA GLY A 45 -2.59 17.32 19.46
C GLY A 45 -1.73 16.28 18.73
N ALA A 46 -1.84 16.14 17.41
CA ALA A 46 -0.95 15.25 16.65
C ALA A 46 0.50 15.75 16.76
N THR A 47 1.40 14.86 17.14
CA THR A 47 2.83 15.17 17.20
C THR A 47 3.51 14.87 15.87
N ARG A 48 4.49 15.70 15.52
CA ARG A 48 5.32 15.48 14.32
C ARG A 48 6.29 14.31 14.49
N ASP A 49 6.68 14.01 15.71
CA ASP A 49 7.65 12.95 16.00
C ASP A 49 7.05 11.56 15.95
N ARG A 50 5.73 11.42 15.77
CA ARG A 50 5.10 10.12 15.53
C ARG A 50 5.69 9.43 14.29
N HIS A 51 5.72 8.11 14.34
CA HIS A 51 6.07 7.30 13.18
C HIS A 51 4.97 7.44 12.10
N PRO A 52 5.30 7.82 10.85
CA PRO A 52 4.29 8.03 9.80
C PRO A 52 3.41 6.80 9.51
N ALA A 53 4.01 5.61 9.55
CA ALA A 53 3.32 4.34 9.34
C ALA A 53 2.54 3.79 10.56
N HIS A 54 2.71 4.38 11.76
CA HIS A 54 2.07 3.89 12.96
C HIS A 54 0.68 4.51 13.14
N TYR A 55 -0.34 3.67 13.34
CA TYR A 55 -1.73 4.10 13.47
C TYR A 55 -2.10 4.63 14.86
N GLY A 56 -1.21 4.47 15.86
CA GLY A 56 -1.32 5.07 17.19
C GLY A 56 -2.46 4.54 18.06
N VAL A 57 -2.67 5.21 19.20
CA VAL A 57 -3.69 4.81 20.20
C VAL A 57 -4.87 5.79 20.27
N SER A 58 -4.68 7.04 19.82
CA SER A 58 -5.72 8.06 19.85
C SER A 58 -6.38 8.22 18.49
N TRP A 59 -7.62 8.72 18.47
CA TRP A 59 -8.31 9.04 17.21
C TRP A 59 -7.55 10.07 16.36
N VAL A 60 -6.85 11.02 17.00
CA VAL A 60 -5.99 11.98 16.31
C VAL A 60 -4.83 11.27 15.60
N ASP A 61 -4.19 10.28 16.23
CA ASP A 61 -3.11 9.51 15.62
C ASP A 61 -3.60 8.72 14.41
N HIS A 62 -4.80 8.14 14.52
CA HIS A 62 -5.44 7.42 13.43
C HIS A 62 -5.73 8.31 12.21
N LEU A 63 -6.24 9.53 12.44
CA LEU A 63 -6.47 10.51 11.38
C LEU A 63 -5.15 10.95 10.75
N ALA A 64 -4.14 11.21 11.57
CA ALA A 64 -2.82 11.56 11.10
C ALA A 64 -2.24 10.42 10.25
N TRP A 65 -2.31 9.17 10.71
CA TRP A 65 -1.82 8.00 9.99
C TRP A 65 -2.50 7.82 8.62
N GLY A 66 -3.81 8.01 8.53
CA GLY A 66 -4.49 8.01 7.24
C GLY A 66 -4.00 9.11 6.31
N ALA A 67 -3.74 10.29 6.88
CA ALA A 67 -3.23 11.42 6.15
C ALA A 67 -1.79 11.14 5.62
N ASP A 68 -0.90 10.60 6.45
CA ASP A 68 0.46 10.20 6.04
C ASP A 68 0.44 9.05 5.02
N SER A 69 -0.56 8.17 5.08
CA SER A 69 -0.75 7.08 4.12
C SER A 69 -0.99 7.57 2.69
N ALA A 70 -1.57 8.76 2.51
CA ALA A 70 -1.69 9.39 1.20
C ALA A 70 -0.32 9.68 0.58
N PHE A 71 0.66 10.10 1.39
CA PHE A 71 2.03 10.37 0.92
C PHE A 71 2.83 9.10 0.66
N VAL A 72 2.56 8.02 1.41
CA VAL A 72 3.14 6.70 1.11
C VAL A 72 2.62 6.19 -0.24
N ALA A 73 1.31 6.25 -0.48
CA ALA A 73 0.74 5.90 -1.78
C ALA A 73 1.29 6.79 -2.90
N ALA A 74 1.38 8.11 -2.68
CA ALA A 74 1.94 9.04 -3.65
C ALA A 74 3.40 8.73 -3.98
N ARG A 75 4.24 8.43 -2.98
CA ARG A 75 5.64 8.01 -3.19
C ARG A 75 5.69 6.78 -4.10
N LEU A 76 4.84 5.79 -3.85
CA LEU A 76 4.80 4.56 -4.64
C LEU A 76 4.38 4.85 -6.09
N ILE A 77 3.37 5.70 -6.32
CA ILE A 77 2.98 6.14 -7.67
C ILE A 77 4.11 6.90 -8.36
N PHE A 78 4.74 7.85 -7.66
CA PHE A 78 5.92 8.58 -8.13
C PHE A 78 7.13 7.69 -8.35
N SER A 79 7.09 6.44 -7.90
CA SER A 79 8.13 5.43 -8.11
C SER A 79 7.74 4.38 -9.16
N GLY A 80 6.58 4.53 -9.82
CA GLY A 80 6.01 3.55 -10.74
C GLY A 80 5.43 2.29 -10.06
N GLN A 81 5.36 2.23 -8.74
CA GLN A 81 4.91 1.06 -7.97
C GLN A 81 3.39 1.09 -7.72
N PHE A 82 2.61 0.99 -8.80
CA PHE A 82 1.14 1.08 -8.74
C PHE A 82 0.51 -0.01 -7.88
N VAL A 83 1.03 -1.24 -7.92
CA VAL A 83 0.56 -2.34 -7.04
C VAL A 83 0.70 -1.98 -5.57
N GLY A 84 1.85 -1.42 -5.20
CA GLY A 84 2.10 -0.99 -3.82
C GLY A 84 1.18 0.15 -3.41
N ALA A 85 1.00 1.13 -4.28
CA ALA A 85 0.06 2.23 -4.04
C ALA A 85 -1.38 1.70 -3.85
N SER A 86 -1.82 0.75 -4.67
CA SER A 86 -3.11 0.09 -4.53
C SER A 86 -3.24 -0.68 -3.22
N ALA A 87 -2.19 -1.37 -2.76
CA ALA A 87 -2.24 -2.08 -1.48
C ALA A 87 -2.45 -1.11 -0.30
N VAL A 88 -1.74 0.02 -0.31
CA VAL A 88 -1.89 1.08 0.70
C VAL A 88 -3.28 1.73 0.60
N LEU A 89 -3.71 2.10 -0.60
CA LEU A 89 -4.97 2.80 -0.82
C LEU A 89 -6.19 1.91 -0.55
N ARG A 90 -6.12 0.62 -0.86
CA ARG A 90 -7.16 -0.38 -0.52
C ARG A 90 -7.37 -0.46 0.97
N SER A 91 -6.27 -0.59 1.71
CA SER A 91 -6.25 -0.57 3.17
C SER A 91 -6.94 0.69 3.71
N GLN A 92 -6.59 1.88 3.20
CA GLN A 92 -7.20 3.13 3.62
C GLN A 92 -8.67 3.22 3.23
N MET A 93 -9.03 2.79 2.02
CA MET A 93 -10.39 2.88 1.52
C MET A 93 -11.34 2.01 2.34
N GLU A 94 -10.95 0.79 2.70
CA GLU A 94 -11.74 -0.06 3.61
C GLU A 94 -11.98 0.64 4.96
N ARG A 95 -10.93 1.21 5.55
CA ARG A 95 -11.04 1.93 6.81
C ARG A 95 -12.02 3.09 6.76
N TRP A 96 -11.85 3.97 5.78
CA TRP A 96 -12.66 5.18 5.71
C TRP A 96 -14.08 4.84 5.27
N THR A 97 -14.29 3.76 4.52
CA THR A 97 -15.62 3.19 4.25
C THR A 97 -16.31 2.75 5.54
N GLU A 98 -15.65 1.99 6.41
CA GLU A 98 -16.23 1.56 7.70
C GLU A 98 -16.55 2.76 8.60
N ASN A 99 -15.71 3.80 8.59
CA ASN A 99 -15.97 5.03 9.33
C ASN A 99 -17.20 5.79 8.79
N VAL A 100 -17.33 5.91 7.46
CA VAL A 100 -18.51 6.51 6.82
C VAL A 100 -19.75 5.68 7.17
N ALA A 101 -19.67 4.36 7.02
CA ALA A 101 -20.77 3.46 7.30
C ALA A 101 -21.28 3.59 8.73
N TYR A 102 -20.37 3.66 9.71
CA TYR A 102 -20.71 3.90 11.10
C TYR A 102 -21.46 5.22 11.30
N ASN A 103 -20.88 6.34 10.85
CA ASN A 103 -21.44 7.68 11.06
C ASN A 103 -22.81 7.87 10.41
N TYR A 104 -23.12 7.08 9.39
CA TYR A 104 -24.38 7.15 8.65
C TYR A 104 -25.27 5.93 8.81
N SER A 105 -24.98 5.08 9.80
CA SER A 105 -25.76 3.89 10.18
C SER A 105 -25.99 2.89 9.05
N VAL A 106 -25.00 2.74 8.17
CA VAL A 106 -25.00 1.76 7.08
C VAL A 106 -24.44 0.44 7.60
N LYS A 107 -25.27 -0.60 7.64
CA LYS A 107 -24.86 -1.95 8.08
C LYS A 107 -24.50 -2.83 6.89
N HIS A 108 -23.55 -3.74 7.10
CA HIS A 108 -23.23 -4.82 6.15
C HIS A 108 -24.46 -5.71 5.89
N ILE A 109 -24.70 -6.05 4.62
CA ILE A 109 -25.75 -7.00 4.22
C ILE A 109 -25.10 -8.37 4.00
N PRO A 110 -25.67 -9.48 4.52
CA PRO A 110 -25.13 -10.82 4.26
C PRO A 110 -25.03 -11.13 2.76
N GLY A 111 -23.83 -11.52 2.30
CA GLY A 111 -23.57 -11.84 0.89
C GLY A 111 -23.22 -10.63 0.00
N GLU A 112 -23.27 -9.41 0.54
CA GLU A 112 -22.83 -8.20 -0.15
C GLU A 112 -21.32 -8.21 -0.37
N SER A 113 -20.90 -7.81 -1.57
CA SER A 113 -19.49 -7.62 -1.88
C SER A 113 -18.93 -6.36 -1.20
N ALA A 114 -17.61 -6.31 -1.00
CA ALA A 114 -16.97 -5.12 -0.44
C ALA A 114 -17.19 -3.86 -1.32
N ALA A 115 -17.28 -4.03 -2.65
CA ALA A 115 -17.53 -2.95 -3.59
C ALA A 115 -18.96 -2.41 -3.47
N GLU A 116 -19.97 -3.28 -3.38
CA GLU A 116 -21.37 -2.87 -3.14
C GLU A 116 -21.53 -2.15 -1.80
N PHE A 117 -20.93 -2.70 -0.74
CA PHE A 117 -20.92 -2.07 0.58
C PHE A 117 -20.29 -0.67 0.54
N ALA A 118 -19.12 -0.53 -0.11
CA ALA A 118 -18.46 0.75 -0.28
C ALA A 118 -19.34 1.76 -1.04
N ALA A 119 -19.91 1.36 -2.17
CA ALA A 119 -20.79 2.21 -2.95
C ALA A 119 -21.96 2.75 -2.10
N ARG A 120 -22.61 1.88 -1.32
CA ARG A 120 -23.74 2.25 -0.46
C ARG A 120 -23.31 3.16 0.70
N ALA A 121 -22.22 2.83 1.39
CA ALA A 121 -21.71 3.61 2.51
C ALA A 121 -21.36 5.05 2.07
N TRP A 122 -20.54 5.19 1.03
CA TRP A 122 -20.08 6.48 0.55
C TRP A 122 -21.21 7.34 -0.04
N SER A 123 -22.15 6.73 -0.75
CA SER A 123 -23.29 7.47 -1.32
C SER A 123 -24.19 8.02 -0.23
N ARG A 124 -24.48 7.20 0.79
CA ARG A 124 -25.26 7.65 1.97
C ARG A 124 -24.56 8.76 2.73
N GLY A 125 -23.24 8.69 2.86
CA GLY A 125 -22.45 9.76 3.46
C GLY A 125 -22.46 11.04 2.62
N HIS A 126 -22.41 10.91 1.30
CA HIS A 126 -22.44 12.04 0.38
C HIS A 126 -23.79 12.77 0.38
N GLU A 127 -24.92 12.05 0.45
CA GLU A 127 -26.26 12.64 0.57
C GLU A 127 -26.38 13.58 1.78
N LYS A 128 -25.83 13.14 2.91
CA LYS A 128 -25.91 13.88 4.18
C LYS A 128 -24.86 14.98 4.28
N TYR A 129 -23.72 14.83 3.59
CA TYR A 129 -22.64 15.81 3.59
C TYR A 129 -22.00 15.96 2.19
N PRO A 130 -22.65 16.69 1.27
CA PRO A 130 -22.07 17.00 -0.03
C PRO A 130 -20.88 17.95 0.16
N SER A 131 -19.71 17.64 -0.42
CA SER A 131 -18.47 18.42 -0.22
C SER A 131 -18.44 19.73 -1.03
N ALA A 132 -19.55 20.08 -1.68
CA ALA A 132 -19.73 21.41 -2.22
C ALA A 132 -20.33 22.29 -1.13
N ILE A 133 -19.58 23.31 -0.74
CA ILE A 133 -20.03 24.51 -0.03
C ILE A 133 -21.46 24.87 -0.47
N LYS A 134 -22.48 24.44 0.28
CA LYS A 134 -23.73 25.21 0.32
C LYS A 134 -23.40 26.41 1.18
N GLN A 135 -22.94 27.48 0.54
CA GLN A 135 -23.27 28.81 1.06
C GLN A 135 -24.79 28.82 1.20
N GLU A 136 -25.27 29.06 2.42
CA GLU A 136 -26.68 29.14 2.73
C GLU A 136 -27.35 30.21 1.87
N SER A 137 -28.02 29.76 0.82
CA SER A 137 -29.22 30.41 0.29
C SER A 137 -30.07 29.32 -0.37
N ASP A 138 -30.77 28.54 0.45
CA ASP A 138 -32.17 28.23 0.17
C ASP A 138 -32.80 27.52 1.36
N THR A 139 -33.67 28.29 2.01
CA THR A 139 -34.70 27.86 2.95
C THR A 139 -35.74 26.95 2.28
N SER A 140 -36.27 25.99 3.06
CA SER A 140 -37.35 25.04 2.74
C SER A 140 -36.94 23.94 1.75
N VAL A 141 -37.18 22.66 1.99
CA VAL A 141 -38.46 21.94 2.06
C VAL A 141 -38.15 20.62 2.78
N GLY A 142 -38.85 20.22 3.84
CA GLY A 142 -40.12 19.51 3.78
C GLY A 142 -39.90 18.04 4.18
N SER A 143 -40.74 17.57 5.08
CA SER A 143 -40.68 16.29 5.78
C SER A 143 -41.09 15.09 4.92
N GLU A 144 -40.70 13.90 5.41
CA GLU A 144 -41.22 12.56 5.10
C GLU A 144 -40.86 11.95 3.74
N ILE A 145 -39.90 11.02 3.77
CA ILE A 145 -39.83 9.92 2.80
C ILE A 145 -39.71 8.62 3.61
N SER A 146 -40.77 7.82 3.54
CA SER A 146 -40.84 6.49 4.11
C SER A 146 -40.03 5.49 3.29
N ASP A 147 -39.33 4.65 4.05
CA ASP A 147 -38.83 3.31 3.79
C ASP A 147 -39.14 2.58 2.46
N LEU A 148 -38.04 2.06 1.90
CA LEU A 148 -37.79 0.67 1.48
C LEU A 148 -37.91 0.19 0.01
N ASP A 149 -38.33 0.97 -0.98
CA ASP A 149 -38.41 0.44 -2.38
C ASP A 149 -37.68 1.25 -3.46
N PHE A 150 -36.92 2.31 -3.12
CA PHE A 150 -36.22 3.13 -4.12
C PHE A 150 -34.89 2.52 -4.64
N TRP A 151 -34.37 1.48 -3.98
CA TRP A 151 -32.99 1.00 -4.16
C TRP A 151 -32.79 -0.05 -5.28
N GLU A 152 -33.86 -0.62 -5.84
CA GLU A 152 -33.75 -1.57 -6.96
C GLU A 152 -33.76 -0.88 -8.33
N ASP A 153 -34.46 0.26 -8.46
CA ASP A 153 -34.61 0.95 -9.75
C ASP A 153 -33.37 1.79 -10.13
N GLU A 154 -32.58 2.30 -9.17
CA GLU A 154 -31.34 3.03 -9.45
C GLU A 154 -30.16 2.12 -9.87
N ARG A 155 -30.18 0.83 -9.49
CA ARG A 155 -29.19 -0.15 -10.00
C ARG A 155 -29.34 -0.38 -11.50
N ARG A 156 -30.55 -0.20 -12.05
CA ARG A 156 -30.83 -0.40 -13.47
C ARG A 156 -30.60 0.85 -14.31
N SER A 157 -30.65 2.04 -13.73
CA SER A 157 -30.57 3.30 -14.48
C SER A 157 -29.15 3.86 -14.64
N LEU A 158 -28.19 3.50 -13.76
CA LEU A 158 -26.83 4.08 -13.75
C LEU A 158 -25.73 3.21 -14.40
N GLY A 159 -26.08 2.10 -15.05
CA GLY A 159 -25.10 1.18 -15.63
C GLY A 159 -24.19 0.55 -14.58
N PHE A 160 -23.21 -0.23 -15.02
CA PHE A 160 -22.32 -1.07 -14.21
C PHE A 160 -21.54 -0.38 -13.07
N GLN A 161 -21.64 0.94 -12.88
CA GLN A 161 -20.75 1.73 -12.01
C GLN A 161 -21.32 2.05 -10.61
N GLY A 162 -22.61 1.77 -10.35
CA GLY A 162 -23.24 2.04 -9.06
C GLY A 162 -23.37 3.54 -8.72
N PRO A 163 -23.74 3.89 -7.47
CA PRO A 163 -23.95 5.29 -7.09
C PRO A 163 -22.65 6.10 -6.99
N SER A 164 -22.72 7.37 -7.40
CA SER A 164 -21.55 8.28 -7.51
C SER A 164 -21.45 9.26 -6.35
N VAL A 165 -20.22 9.67 -6.02
CA VAL A 165 -19.89 10.76 -5.10
C VAL A 165 -19.30 11.92 -5.89
N ILE A 166 -19.75 13.14 -5.63
CA ILE A 166 -19.14 14.35 -6.23
C ILE A 166 -17.97 14.79 -5.36
N ILE A 167 -16.77 14.87 -5.94
CA ILE A 167 -15.55 15.44 -5.36
C ILE A 167 -15.31 16.81 -5.97
N GLY A 168 -15.02 17.81 -5.14
CA GLY A 168 -14.88 19.19 -5.58
C GLY A 168 -16.19 19.74 -6.16
N LYS A 169 -16.11 20.42 -7.32
CA LYS A 169 -17.26 21.12 -7.91
C LYS A 169 -18.17 20.18 -8.72
N ASP A 170 -17.61 19.48 -9.70
CA ASP A 170 -18.38 18.73 -10.70
C ASP A 170 -17.76 17.35 -11.04
N TYR A 171 -16.76 16.88 -10.28
CA TYR A 171 -16.05 15.64 -10.60
C TYR A 171 -16.69 14.44 -9.91
N ARG A 172 -17.19 13.48 -10.68
CA ARG A 172 -17.86 12.28 -10.17
C ARG A 172 -16.88 11.13 -10.00
N VAL A 173 -16.95 10.46 -8.87
CA VAL A 173 -16.25 9.20 -8.62
C VAL A 173 -17.24 8.12 -8.20
N TYR A 174 -16.87 6.86 -8.42
CA TYR A 174 -17.73 5.70 -8.20
C TYR A 174 -17.07 4.75 -7.19
N PRO A 175 -17.33 4.89 -5.88
CA PRO A 175 -16.60 4.16 -4.84
C PRO A 175 -16.65 2.64 -4.99
N GLY A 176 -17.75 2.07 -5.51
CA GLY A 176 -17.85 0.64 -5.82
C GLY A 176 -16.84 0.21 -6.88
N THR A 177 -16.83 0.87 -8.04
CA THR A 177 -15.87 0.64 -9.12
C THR A 177 -14.43 0.85 -8.66
N LEU A 178 -14.17 1.92 -7.89
CA LEU A 178 -12.84 2.17 -7.33
C LEU A 178 -12.37 0.97 -6.48
N MET A 179 -13.25 0.42 -5.65
CA MET A 179 -12.92 -0.69 -4.78
C MET A 179 -12.72 -2.01 -5.55
N GLU A 180 -13.49 -2.26 -6.60
CA GLU A 180 -13.35 -3.39 -7.50
C GLU A 180 -12.02 -3.34 -8.25
N LEU A 181 -11.68 -2.20 -8.86
CA LEU A 181 -10.41 -2.01 -9.56
C LEU A 181 -9.20 -2.22 -8.63
N LEU A 182 -9.30 -1.82 -7.36
CA LEU A 182 -8.22 -2.03 -6.38
C LEU A 182 -8.03 -3.53 -6.13
N SER A 183 -9.14 -4.27 -6.06
CA SER A 183 -9.14 -5.71 -5.89
C SER A 183 -8.53 -6.42 -7.10
N GLU A 184 -8.99 -6.08 -8.31
CA GLU A 184 -8.52 -6.71 -9.55
C GLU A 184 -7.02 -6.50 -9.77
N LEU A 185 -6.53 -5.27 -9.59
CA LEU A 185 -5.10 -5.00 -9.73
C LEU A 185 -4.26 -5.76 -8.69
N LEU A 186 -4.71 -5.86 -7.43
CA LEU A 186 -4.00 -6.63 -6.39
C LEU A 186 -4.02 -8.15 -6.65
N HIS A 187 -4.96 -8.65 -7.45
CA HIS A 187 -4.98 -10.04 -7.91
C HIS A 187 -4.25 -10.26 -9.25
N GLY A 188 -3.65 -9.22 -9.83
CA GLY A 188 -2.97 -9.31 -11.13
C GLY A 188 -3.96 -9.58 -12.27
N ARG A 189 -5.10 -8.89 -12.23
CA ARG A 189 -6.18 -8.89 -13.24
C ARG A 189 -6.61 -7.45 -13.59
N GLY A 190 -7.53 -7.32 -14.54
CA GLY A 190 -8.16 -6.04 -14.92
C GLY A 190 -7.38 -5.22 -15.95
N ASP A 191 -7.89 -4.02 -16.23
CA ASP A 191 -7.46 -3.19 -17.36
C ASP A 191 -6.07 -2.57 -17.18
N PHE A 192 -5.58 -2.48 -15.94
CA PHE A 192 -4.31 -1.83 -15.61
C PHE A 192 -3.09 -2.76 -15.58
N ILE A 193 -3.22 -3.98 -16.13
CA ILE A 193 -2.12 -4.95 -16.17
C ILE A 193 -0.91 -4.45 -16.95
N LYS A 194 -1.12 -3.63 -18.00
CA LYS A 194 0.01 -3.03 -18.74
C LYS A 194 0.80 -2.04 -17.88
N VAL A 195 0.14 -1.32 -16.96
CA VAL A 195 0.82 -0.42 -16.00
C VAL A 195 1.67 -1.21 -15.01
N LEU A 196 1.18 -2.37 -14.56
CA LEU A 196 1.97 -3.31 -13.77
C LEU A 196 3.22 -3.77 -14.54
N ARG A 197 3.05 -4.20 -15.79
CA ARG A 197 4.16 -4.71 -16.61
C ARG A 197 5.17 -3.62 -16.95
N TRP A 198 4.71 -2.38 -17.13
CA TRP A 198 5.57 -1.22 -17.34
C TRP A 198 6.59 -1.04 -16.20
N ASP A 199 6.17 -1.19 -14.93
CA ASP A 199 7.08 -1.22 -13.78
C ASP A 199 7.96 -2.47 -13.73
N ALA A 200 7.33 -3.64 -13.84
CA ALA A 200 7.97 -4.91 -13.56
C ALA A 200 8.90 -5.39 -14.68
N CYS A 201 8.54 -5.16 -15.94
CA CYS A 201 9.14 -5.72 -17.15
C CYS A 201 9.89 -4.66 -17.93
N ASP A 202 9.22 -3.53 -18.22
CA ASP A 202 9.76 -2.49 -19.11
C ASP A 202 10.65 -1.50 -18.36
N ILE A 203 10.79 -1.67 -17.04
CA ILE A 203 11.72 -0.91 -16.21
C ILE A 203 11.39 0.60 -16.27
N LEU A 204 10.08 0.91 -16.32
CA LEU A 204 9.55 2.25 -16.51
C LEU A 204 9.90 2.91 -17.86
N ALA A 205 10.40 2.14 -18.84
CA ALA A 205 10.53 2.58 -20.22
C ALA A 205 9.20 2.41 -20.97
N ASP A 206 8.96 3.25 -21.97
CA ASP A 206 7.82 3.17 -22.88
C ASP A 206 6.44 3.22 -22.19
N GLU A 207 5.92 4.44 -21.98
CA GLU A 207 4.64 4.69 -21.29
C GLU A 207 3.46 3.89 -21.88
N PRO A 208 2.73 3.10 -21.06
CA PRO A 208 1.51 2.44 -21.51
C PRO A 208 0.36 3.43 -21.60
N THR A 209 -0.54 3.21 -22.56
CA THR A 209 -1.72 4.06 -22.81
C THR A 209 -2.64 4.23 -21.61
N GLU A 210 -2.68 3.23 -20.73
CA GLU A 210 -3.54 3.14 -19.56
C GLU A 210 -2.94 3.87 -18.33
N LEU A 211 -1.70 4.39 -18.41
CA LEU A 211 -1.00 5.00 -17.27
C LEU A 211 -1.75 6.19 -16.68
N VAL A 212 -2.28 7.06 -17.56
CA VAL A 212 -3.01 8.26 -17.16
C VAL A 212 -4.28 7.89 -16.41
N GLU A 213 -5.02 6.92 -16.92
CA GLU A 213 -6.26 6.45 -16.32
C GLU A 213 -5.99 5.77 -14.97
N ALA A 214 -4.98 4.90 -14.87
CA ALA A 214 -4.58 4.28 -13.61
C ALA A 214 -4.18 5.32 -12.55
N SER A 215 -3.45 6.37 -12.96
CA SER A 215 -3.00 7.43 -12.07
C SER A 215 -4.17 8.30 -11.59
N GLN A 216 -5.10 8.63 -12.49
CA GLN A 216 -6.33 9.34 -12.16
C GLN A 216 -7.16 8.55 -11.16
N TRP A 217 -7.35 7.27 -11.44
CA TRP A 217 -8.12 6.36 -10.62
C TRP A 217 -7.55 6.23 -9.18
N LEU A 218 -6.24 6.02 -9.02
CA LEU A 218 -5.61 5.97 -7.70
C LEU A 218 -5.69 7.32 -6.98
N SER A 219 -5.58 8.43 -7.72
CA SER A 219 -5.78 9.77 -7.17
C SER A 219 -7.22 9.95 -6.66
N ASP A 220 -8.22 9.36 -7.32
CA ASP A 220 -9.62 9.44 -6.89
C ASP A 220 -9.86 8.71 -5.57
N VAL A 221 -9.24 7.53 -5.39
CA VAL A 221 -9.24 6.81 -4.10
C VAL A 221 -8.57 7.66 -3.01
N LEU A 222 -7.43 8.28 -3.31
CA LEU A 222 -6.72 9.14 -2.38
C LEU A 222 -7.59 10.34 -1.96
N MET A 223 -8.29 10.98 -2.89
CA MET A 223 -9.18 12.11 -2.60
C MET A 223 -10.37 11.71 -1.72
N LEU A 224 -11.00 10.55 -1.96
CA LEU A 224 -12.07 10.04 -1.09
C LEU A 224 -11.59 9.85 0.35
N ASN A 225 -10.40 9.25 0.51
CA ASN A 225 -9.80 9.04 1.83
C ASN A 225 -9.52 10.38 2.53
N LEU A 226 -8.90 11.34 1.82
CA LEU A 226 -8.60 12.66 2.39
C LEU A 226 -9.86 13.45 2.72
N ARG A 227 -10.91 13.36 1.90
CA ARG A 227 -12.22 13.95 2.18
C ARG A 227 -12.75 13.47 3.52
N GLN A 228 -12.78 12.15 3.74
CA GLN A 228 -13.31 11.63 4.98
C GLN A 228 -12.45 12.02 6.18
N ILE A 229 -11.12 12.05 6.02
CA ILE A 229 -10.22 12.54 7.06
C ILE A 229 -10.54 14.01 7.41
N ARG A 230 -10.78 14.88 6.43
CA ARG A 230 -11.20 16.27 6.69
C ARG A 230 -12.52 16.35 7.45
N VAL A 231 -13.52 15.55 7.08
CA VAL A 231 -14.81 15.48 7.80
C VAL A 231 -14.57 15.07 9.25
N CYS A 232 -13.81 14.00 9.48
CA CYS A 232 -13.52 13.54 10.84
C CYS A 232 -12.72 14.57 11.66
N LEU A 233 -11.78 15.29 11.05
CA LEU A 233 -11.04 16.37 11.72
C LEU A 233 -11.95 17.54 12.09
N ALA A 234 -12.89 17.89 11.21
CA ALA A 234 -13.87 18.94 11.49
C ALA A 234 -14.78 18.55 12.67
N THR A 235 -15.31 17.32 12.66
CA THR A 235 -16.11 16.78 13.78
C THR A 235 -15.32 16.78 15.09
N LEU A 236 -14.09 16.26 15.07
CA LEU A 236 -13.23 16.20 16.25
C LEU A 236 -12.89 17.61 16.78
N ALA A 237 -12.70 18.59 15.89
CA ALA A 237 -12.49 19.96 16.30
C ALA A 237 -13.72 20.56 16.99
N MET A 238 -14.93 20.26 16.51
CA MET A 238 -16.17 20.65 17.19
C MET A 238 -16.30 20.01 18.57
N GLU A 239 -16.03 18.70 18.68
CA GLU A 239 -16.08 17.95 19.93
C GLU A 239 -15.07 18.45 20.98
N GLN A 240 -13.89 18.90 20.55
CA GLN A 240 -12.87 19.47 21.44
C GLN A 240 -13.06 20.98 21.73
N GLY A 241 -14.19 21.57 21.33
CA GLY A 241 -14.48 22.99 21.57
C GLY A 241 -13.60 23.95 20.76
N LYS A 242 -13.14 23.52 19.58
CA LYS A 242 -12.35 24.31 18.61
C LYS A 242 -13.07 24.43 17.24
N PRO A 243 -14.34 24.86 17.20
CA PRO A 243 -15.14 24.85 15.97
C PRO A 243 -14.57 25.73 14.86
N GLU A 244 -13.72 26.71 15.20
CA GLU A 244 -13.06 27.61 14.25
C GLU A 244 -12.10 26.89 13.29
N LEU A 245 -11.69 25.65 13.59
CA LEU A 245 -10.81 24.87 12.73
C LEU A 245 -11.56 24.18 11.58
N ALA A 246 -12.85 23.93 11.73
CA ALA A 246 -13.64 23.19 10.75
C ALA A 246 -13.74 23.91 9.38
N PRO A 247 -14.05 25.22 9.30
CA PRO A 247 -14.14 25.90 8.00
C PRO A 247 -12.83 25.88 7.21
N ALA A 248 -11.69 25.93 7.90
CA ALA A 248 -10.37 25.93 7.25
C ALA A 248 -10.10 24.64 6.47
N LEU A 249 -10.59 23.48 6.92
CA LEU A 249 -10.39 22.18 6.24
C LEU A 249 -11.08 22.10 4.86
N PHE A 250 -12.09 22.94 4.64
CA PHE A 250 -12.88 22.99 3.41
C PHE A 250 -12.66 24.28 2.61
N ALA A 251 -11.71 25.12 3.03
CA ALA A 251 -11.39 26.37 2.34
C ALA A 251 -10.79 26.16 0.94
N LEU A 252 -10.18 25.00 0.70
CA LEU A 252 -9.64 24.59 -0.59
C LEU A 252 -10.41 23.40 -1.16
N PRO A 253 -10.75 23.42 -2.46
CA PRO A 253 -11.27 22.25 -3.15
C PRO A 253 -10.45 20.99 -2.91
N GLU A 254 -11.11 19.83 -3.02
CA GLU A 254 -10.47 18.52 -2.88
C GLU A 254 -9.47 18.24 -4.02
N ARG A 255 -9.66 18.90 -5.17
CA ARG A 255 -8.83 18.79 -6.35
C ARG A 255 -8.47 20.16 -6.89
N ILE A 256 -7.18 20.50 -6.90
CA ILE A 256 -6.65 21.76 -7.42
C ILE A 256 -5.36 21.45 -8.16
N TYR A 257 -5.18 22.00 -9.36
CA TYR A 257 -3.92 21.82 -10.10
C TYR A 257 -2.73 22.27 -9.25
N ALA A 258 -1.75 21.38 -9.06
CA ALA A 258 -0.58 21.63 -8.22
C ALA A 258 0.73 21.27 -8.94
N GLY A 259 0.78 21.52 -10.24
CA GLY A 259 1.93 21.19 -11.08
C GLY A 259 1.99 19.73 -11.52
N GLU A 260 3.04 19.42 -12.27
CA GLU A 260 3.23 18.14 -12.94
C GLU A 260 4.64 17.56 -12.76
N ALA A 261 5.49 18.25 -11.99
CA ALA A 261 6.87 17.84 -11.73
C ALA A 261 6.93 16.78 -10.64
N THR A 262 7.66 15.69 -10.92
CA THR A 262 8.02 14.67 -9.92
C THR A 262 8.78 15.29 -8.74
N PRO A 263 8.62 14.76 -7.52
CA PRO A 263 9.56 15.06 -6.44
C PRO A 263 10.97 14.66 -6.84
N ILE A 264 11.98 15.28 -6.22
CA ILE A 264 13.38 14.99 -6.54
C ILE A 264 13.66 13.48 -6.41
N PRO A 265 14.39 12.85 -7.35
CA PRO A 265 14.56 11.39 -7.38
C PRO A 265 15.12 10.80 -6.08
N SER A 266 16.06 11.50 -5.44
CA SER A 266 16.65 11.10 -4.15
C SER A 266 15.62 10.88 -3.04
N SER A 267 14.50 11.60 -3.07
CA SER A 267 13.41 11.45 -2.12
C SER A 267 12.58 10.18 -2.33
N LEU A 268 12.71 9.52 -3.49
CA LEU A 268 11.96 8.31 -3.85
C LEU A 268 12.74 7.02 -3.57
N PHE A 269 14.04 7.12 -3.30
CA PHE A 269 14.92 5.96 -3.11
C PHE A 269 14.58 5.16 -1.85
N PRO A 270 14.85 3.84 -1.81
CA PRO A 270 14.69 3.03 -0.61
C PRO A 270 15.56 3.53 0.55
N LEU A 271 15.19 3.23 1.79
CA LEU A 271 15.91 3.68 2.99
C LEU A 271 17.11 2.77 3.30
N LEU A 272 18.10 2.75 2.41
CA LEU A 272 19.38 2.08 2.64
C LEU A 272 20.50 3.09 2.92
N PRO A 273 21.54 2.72 3.68
CA PRO A 273 22.68 3.60 3.98
C PRO A 273 23.32 4.24 2.74
N GLN A 274 23.42 3.51 1.63
CA GLN A 274 24.05 3.97 0.39
C GLN A 274 23.11 4.78 -0.50
N THR A 275 21.80 4.76 -0.24
CA THR A 275 20.78 5.44 -1.04
C THR A 275 20.01 6.44 -0.17
N GLY A 276 18.75 6.18 0.15
CA GLY A 276 17.85 7.13 0.84
C GLY A 276 18.25 7.51 2.26
N LEU A 277 19.24 6.84 2.87
CA LEU A 277 19.84 7.21 4.15
C LEU A 277 21.26 7.77 4.02
N SER A 278 21.73 8.05 2.80
CA SER A 278 23.04 8.68 2.60
C SER A 278 23.08 10.07 3.25
N PRO A 279 24.24 10.51 3.79
CA PRO A 279 24.34 11.79 4.51
C PRO A 279 23.83 13.00 3.73
N ALA A 280 24.11 13.05 2.41
CA ALA A 280 23.67 14.14 1.55
C ALA A 280 22.14 14.21 1.41
N ILE A 281 21.47 13.06 1.28
CA ILE A 281 20.00 13.01 1.18
C ILE A 281 19.36 13.32 2.53
N LEU A 282 19.95 12.85 3.64
CA LEU A 282 19.48 13.19 4.99
C LEU A 282 19.54 14.70 5.25
N GLU A 283 20.64 15.35 4.88
CA GLU A 283 20.78 16.80 5.00
C GLU A 283 19.74 17.54 4.16
N GLN A 284 19.57 17.15 2.89
CA GLN A 284 18.58 17.73 2.00
C GLN A 284 17.14 17.61 2.55
N MET A 285 16.77 16.44 3.06
CA MET A 285 15.45 16.21 3.64
C MET A 285 15.27 16.96 4.97
N ARG A 286 16.32 17.08 5.79
CA ARG A 286 16.31 17.89 7.01
C ARG A 286 16.02 19.36 6.69
N ASP A 287 16.68 19.91 5.67
CA ASP A 287 16.50 21.31 5.25
C ASP A 287 15.09 21.55 4.71
N ALA A 288 14.56 20.61 3.91
CA ALA A 288 13.17 20.66 3.47
C ALA A 288 12.19 20.59 4.64
N SER A 289 12.46 19.72 5.63
CA SER A 289 11.66 19.58 6.84
C SER A 289 11.66 20.85 7.69
N TYR A 290 12.80 21.56 7.76
CA TYR A 290 12.92 22.86 8.41
C TYR A 290 12.13 23.94 7.65
N ALA A 291 12.29 24.02 6.32
CA ALA A 291 11.55 24.98 5.50
C ALA A 291 10.03 24.78 5.64
N TYR A 292 9.57 23.53 5.63
CA TYR A 292 8.18 23.19 5.88
C TYR A 292 7.68 23.70 7.24
N GLU A 293 8.48 23.52 8.29
CA GLU A 293 8.13 23.96 9.64
C GLU A 293 7.99 25.49 9.73
N GLU A 294 8.89 26.22 9.10
CA GLU A 294 8.83 27.68 9.04
C GLU A 294 7.59 28.16 8.27
N VAL A 295 7.23 27.50 7.16
CA VAL A 295 5.99 27.78 6.42
C VAL A 295 4.75 27.53 7.29
N MET A 296 4.71 26.41 8.02
CA MET A 296 3.60 26.10 8.92
C MET A 296 3.49 27.07 10.11
N ARG A 297 4.56 27.82 10.43
CA ARG A 297 4.56 28.93 11.40
C ARG A 297 4.18 30.29 10.78
N GLY A 298 3.82 30.33 9.50
CA GLY A 298 3.50 31.55 8.76
C GLY A 298 4.73 32.37 8.35
N ARG A 299 5.93 31.77 8.40
CA ARG A 299 7.18 32.42 7.98
C ARG A 299 7.48 32.10 6.51
N ARG A 300 8.45 32.84 5.94
CA ARG A 300 8.88 32.72 4.55
C ARG A 300 10.36 32.35 4.50
N PRO A 301 10.72 31.06 4.69
CA PRO A 301 12.12 30.66 4.79
C PRO A 301 12.92 30.95 3.51
N ALA A 302 12.27 30.98 2.34
CA ALA A 302 12.87 31.37 1.08
C ALA A 302 12.77 32.89 0.78
N GLY A 303 12.33 33.71 1.74
CA GLY A 303 12.02 35.13 1.54
C GLY A 303 10.76 35.41 0.70
N ARG A 304 10.09 34.36 0.20
CA ARG A 304 8.88 34.40 -0.62
C ARG A 304 7.87 33.35 -0.19
N LEU A 305 6.66 33.44 -0.76
CA LEU A 305 5.69 32.35 -0.72
C LEU A 305 6.15 31.24 -1.68
N PHE A 306 5.80 30.01 -1.33
CA PHE A 306 5.96 28.85 -2.20
C PHE A 306 4.78 28.79 -3.19
N ARG A 307 5.06 28.33 -4.40
CA ARG A 307 4.03 27.98 -5.38
C ARG A 307 3.34 26.68 -4.96
N ASP A 308 2.21 26.37 -5.58
CA ASP A 308 1.40 25.19 -5.25
C ASP A 308 2.18 23.87 -5.43
N ASP A 309 2.94 23.76 -6.52
CA ASP A 309 3.83 22.61 -6.80
C ASP A 309 4.90 22.46 -5.71
N GLU A 310 5.56 23.57 -5.37
CA GLU A 310 6.61 23.57 -4.35
C GLU A 310 6.05 23.25 -2.96
N MET A 311 4.81 23.68 -2.65
CA MET A 311 4.15 23.34 -1.39
C MET A 311 3.84 21.85 -1.28
N VAL A 312 3.34 21.22 -2.34
CA VAL A 312 3.11 19.77 -2.36
C VAL A 312 4.42 19.01 -2.19
N HIS A 313 5.49 19.42 -2.89
CA HIS A 313 6.81 18.86 -2.70
C HIS A 313 7.31 19.03 -1.26
N LEU A 314 7.09 20.20 -0.66
CA LEU A 314 7.50 20.48 0.71
C LEU A 314 6.75 19.61 1.73
N HIS A 315 5.44 19.37 1.53
CA HIS A 315 4.69 18.39 2.29
C HIS A 315 5.30 16.99 2.13
N PHE A 316 5.53 16.56 0.89
CA PHE A 316 6.10 15.25 0.58
C PHE A 316 7.47 15.03 1.25
N TYR A 317 8.40 15.99 1.10
CA TYR A 317 9.74 15.91 1.68
C TYR A 317 9.73 15.90 3.20
N GLU A 318 8.76 16.56 3.85
CA GLU A 318 8.66 16.46 5.29
C GLU A 318 8.31 15.04 5.76
N ARG A 319 7.39 14.35 5.08
CA ARG A 319 7.04 12.95 5.41
C ARG A 319 8.23 12.04 5.17
N ARG A 320 8.94 12.32 4.07
CA ARG A 320 10.15 11.58 3.72
C ARG A 320 11.23 11.72 4.79
N ALA A 321 11.47 12.95 5.28
CA ALA A 321 12.37 13.21 6.40
C ALA A 321 11.93 12.46 7.67
N ARG A 322 10.62 12.39 7.95
CA ARG A 322 10.11 11.62 9.09
C ARG A 322 10.37 10.12 8.94
N ALA A 323 10.14 9.54 7.76
CA ALA A 323 10.45 8.13 7.50
C ALA A 323 11.95 7.83 7.66
N GLN A 324 12.83 8.70 7.16
CA GLN A 324 14.28 8.58 7.36
C GLN A 324 14.68 8.60 8.84
N ARG A 325 14.15 9.55 9.63
CA ARG A 325 14.43 9.63 11.07
C ARG A 325 14.06 8.33 11.79
N TRP A 326 12.90 7.76 11.45
CA TRP A 326 12.44 6.52 12.07
C TRP A 326 13.21 5.29 11.61
N ALA A 327 13.59 5.19 10.34
CA ALA A 327 14.46 4.12 9.87
C ALA A 327 15.84 4.15 10.55
N LEU A 328 16.44 5.35 10.72
CA LEU A 328 17.69 5.49 11.47
C LEU A 328 17.54 5.09 12.94
N LYS A 329 16.41 5.45 13.56
CA LYS A 329 16.10 5.05 14.93
C LYS A 329 15.97 3.54 15.04
N ALA A 330 15.27 2.88 14.11
CA ALA A 330 15.15 1.43 14.08
C ALA A 330 16.52 0.74 13.92
N LEU A 331 17.40 1.28 13.06
CA LEU A 331 18.77 0.78 12.90
C LEU A 331 19.60 0.93 14.18
N GLU A 332 19.50 2.06 14.89
CA GLU A 332 20.24 2.24 16.15
C GLU A 332 19.67 1.33 17.25
N GLU A 333 18.35 1.16 17.34
CA GLU A 333 17.72 0.23 18.29
C GLU A 333 18.13 -1.23 18.00
N GLU A 334 18.21 -1.63 16.73
CA GLU A 334 18.67 -2.97 16.34
C GLU A 334 20.16 -3.16 16.70
N LYS A 335 20.98 -2.13 16.48
CA LYS A 335 22.39 -2.14 16.85
C LYS A 335 22.60 -2.20 18.37
N GLU A 336 21.84 -1.43 19.14
CA GLU A 336 21.88 -1.46 20.61
C GLU A 336 21.48 -2.85 21.15
N LYS A 337 20.51 -3.51 20.53
CA LYS A 337 20.04 -4.85 20.94
C LYS A 337 21.00 -5.96 20.53
N LEU A 338 21.47 -5.95 19.28
CA LEU A 338 22.31 -7.02 18.74
C LEU A 338 23.79 -6.88 19.11
N GLY A 339 24.25 -5.68 19.50
CA GLY A 339 25.64 -5.44 19.88
C GLY A 339 26.62 -5.86 18.79
N ASP A 340 27.58 -6.71 19.14
CA ASP A 340 28.59 -7.24 18.21
C ASP A 340 27.99 -8.11 17.08
N ALA A 341 26.76 -8.61 17.25
CA ALA A 341 26.06 -9.37 16.20
C ALA A 341 25.36 -8.46 15.17
N PHE A 342 25.29 -7.14 15.41
CA PHE A 342 24.75 -6.21 14.44
C PHE A 342 25.64 -6.14 13.20
N ASN A 343 25.06 -6.39 12.03
CA ASN A 343 25.79 -6.36 10.77
C ASN A 343 25.05 -5.51 9.75
N ILE A 344 25.52 -4.27 9.56
CA ILE A 344 24.98 -3.35 8.55
C ILE A 344 25.19 -3.88 7.11
N ASP A 345 26.27 -4.62 6.87
CA ASP A 345 26.52 -5.25 5.56
C ASP A 345 25.50 -6.36 5.28
N GLY A 346 24.94 -6.96 6.34
CA GLY A 346 23.82 -7.90 6.25
C GLY A 346 22.57 -7.26 5.61
N LEU A 347 22.36 -5.95 5.79
CA LEU A 347 21.28 -5.22 5.13
C LEU A 347 21.54 -5.08 3.62
N GLY A 348 22.79 -4.80 3.23
CA GLY A 348 23.20 -4.74 1.82
C GLY A 348 23.10 -6.10 1.11
N GLY A 349 23.42 -7.18 1.81
CA GLY A 349 23.19 -8.55 1.33
C GLY A 349 21.71 -8.84 1.10
N ARG A 350 20.84 -8.52 2.07
CA ARG A 350 19.37 -8.68 1.93
C ARG A 350 18.80 -7.84 0.79
N ASP A 351 19.29 -6.60 0.61
CA ASP A 351 18.88 -5.74 -0.50
C ASP A 351 19.24 -6.37 -1.84
N SER A 352 20.48 -6.83 -2.00
CA SER A 352 20.94 -7.51 -3.21
C SER A 352 20.07 -8.73 -3.54
N THR A 353 19.71 -9.55 -2.55
CA THR A 353 18.82 -10.70 -2.74
C THR A 353 17.40 -10.30 -3.16
N ASN A 354 16.83 -9.25 -2.57
CA ASN A 354 15.52 -8.72 -2.99
C ASN A 354 15.57 -8.17 -4.42
N VAL A 355 16.63 -7.44 -4.77
CA VAL A 355 16.86 -6.94 -6.13
C VAL A 355 16.94 -8.12 -7.11
N MET A 356 17.74 -9.14 -6.82
CA MET A 356 17.84 -10.33 -7.67
C MET A 356 16.47 -11.02 -7.86
N ALA A 357 15.72 -11.24 -6.77
CA ALA A 357 14.42 -11.89 -6.85
C ALA A 357 13.39 -11.09 -7.66
N THR A 358 13.33 -9.77 -7.44
CA THR A 358 12.40 -8.89 -8.17
C THR A 358 12.74 -8.82 -9.66
N GLU A 359 14.02 -8.70 -10.01
CA GLU A 359 14.44 -8.61 -11.41
C GLU A 359 14.38 -9.98 -12.13
N MET A 360 14.61 -11.11 -11.44
CA MET A 360 14.34 -12.44 -11.98
C MET A 360 12.86 -12.61 -12.35
N ALA A 361 11.95 -12.22 -11.46
CA ALA A 361 10.51 -12.29 -11.72
C ALA A 361 10.07 -11.32 -12.84
N GLY A 362 10.67 -10.13 -12.91
CA GLY A 362 10.41 -9.16 -13.98
C GLY A 362 10.86 -9.66 -15.36
N ILE A 363 12.06 -10.23 -15.47
CA ILE A 363 12.56 -10.84 -16.72
C ILE A 363 11.72 -12.06 -17.09
N LEU A 364 11.35 -12.90 -16.13
CA LEU A 364 10.46 -14.03 -16.38
C LEU A 364 9.13 -13.57 -16.97
N SER A 365 8.53 -12.51 -16.42
CA SER A 365 7.29 -11.93 -16.96
C SER A 365 7.46 -11.43 -18.40
N LEU A 366 8.61 -10.82 -18.72
CA LEU A 366 8.94 -10.40 -20.08
C LEU A 366 8.95 -11.61 -21.04
N TRP A 367 9.57 -12.73 -20.65
CA TRP A 367 9.63 -13.93 -21.48
C TRP A 367 8.31 -14.69 -21.59
N LEU A 368 7.49 -14.67 -20.54
CA LEU A 368 6.16 -15.28 -20.54
C LEU A 368 5.12 -14.44 -21.30
N GLY A 369 5.47 -13.21 -21.71
CA GLY A 369 4.59 -12.31 -22.44
C GLY A 369 3.31 -11.95 -21.68
N ASP A 370 2.33 -11.42 -22.38
CA ASP A 370 1.01 -11.07 -21.83
C ASP A 370 0.15 -12.32 -21.61
N SER A 371 0.54 -13.10 -20.61
CA SER A 371 -0.13 -14.32 -20.17
C SER A 371 -0.46 -14.24 -18.68
N PRO A 372 -1.42 -15.03 -18.17
CA PRO A 372 -1.71 -15.07 -16.73
C PRO A 372 -0.48 -15.38 -15.86
N GLU A 373 0.38 -16.29 -16.32
CA GLU A 373 1.65 -16.61 -15.66
C GLU A 373 2.67 -15.45 -15.75
N GLY A 374 2.74 -14.75 -16.88
CA GLY A 374 3.53 -13.53 -17.01
C GLY A 374 3.06 -12.43 -16.08
N ASN A 375 1.75 -12.24 -15.93
CA ASN A 375 1.17 -11.24 -15.04
C ASN A 375 1.42 -11.58 -13.57
N ALA A 376 1.34 -12.87 -13.19
CA ALA A 376 1.73 -13.33 -11.86
C ALA A 376 3.22 -13.04 -11.56
N ALA A 377 4.11 -13.27 -12.53
CA ALA A 377 5.53 -12.95 -12.38
C ALA A 377 5.78 -11.43 -12.26
N ALA A 378 5.08 -10.60 -13.04
CA ALA A 378 5.16 -9.14 -12.91
C ALA A 378 4.66 -8.66 -11.54
N MET A 379 3.56 -9.22 -11.04
CA MET A 379 3.04 -8.93 -9.72
C MET A 379 4.04 -9.30 -8.61
N CYS A 380 4.67 -10.48 -8.71
CA CYS A 380 5.74 -10.86 -7.77
C CYS A 380 6.85 -9.81 -7.75
N ALA A 381 7.32 -9.35 -8.92
CA ALA A 381 8.37 -8.34 -9.01
C ALA A 381 7.95 -7.00 -8.36
N SER A 382 6.79 -6.46 -8.73
CA SER A 382 6.32 -5.15 -8.25
C SER A 382 5.96 -5.17 -6.76
N ALA A 383 5.22 -6.19 -6.32
CA ALA A 383 4.79 -6.32 -4.92
C ALA A 383 5.96 -6.65 -3.99
N LEU A 384 6.93 -7.47 -4.40
CA LEU A 384 8.11 -7.78 -3.56
C LEU A 384 9.00 -6.55 -3.40
N ARG A 385 9.20 -5.77 -4.48
CA ARG A 385 9.92 -4.49 -4.42
C ARG A 385 9.25 -3.53 -3.44
N THR A 386 7.92 -3.41 -3.52
CA THR A 386 7.13 -2.61 -2.58
C THR A 386 7.31 -3.11 -1.14
N ALA A 387 7.18 -4.41 -0.92
CA ALA A 387 7.29 -5.01 0.41
C ALA A 387 8.65 -4.71 1.06
N HIS A 388 9.73 -4.88 0.30
CA HIS A 388 11.09 -4.55 0.75
C HIS A 388 11.24 -3.05 1.06
N TRP A 389 10.75 -2.17 0.18
CA TRP A 389 10.85 -0.73 0.39
C TRP A 389 10.10 -0.27 1.62
N LEU A 390 8.88 -0.76 1.85
CA LEU A 390 8.08 -0.44 3.04
C LEU A 390 8.68 -1.05 4.31
N TRP A 391 9.28 -2.25 4.23
CA TRP A 391 9.97 -2.88 5.36
C TRP A 391 11.16 -2.04 5.83
N LEU A 392 11.93 -1.45 4.91
CA LEU A 392 13.01 -0.52 5.22
C LEU A 392 12.52 0.77 5.90
N GLU A 393 11.23 1.10 5.81
CA GLU A 393 10.60 2.24 6.50
C GLU A 393 9.90 1.83 7.79
N ASP A 394 10.13 0.61 8.29
CA ASP A 394 9.49 0.06 9.47
C ASP A 394 7.94 -0.03 9.35
N ASP A 395 7.43 -0.13 8.11
CA ASP A 395 6.01 -0.09 7.80
C ASP A 395 5.37 -1.48 7.68
N ASP A 396 4.37 -1.77 8.53
CA ASP A 396 3.61 -3.02 8.54
C ASP A 396 2.88 -3.32 7.22
N ARG A 397 2.61 -2.31 6.40
CA ARG A 397 2.00 -2.50 5.08
C ARG A 397 2.92 -3.26 4.12
N SER A 398 4.20 -3.42 4.45
CA SER A 398 5.07 -4.41 3.80
C SER A 398 4.46 -5.82 3.81
N MET A 399 3.79 -6.22 4.89
CA MET A 399 3.14 -7.54 5.00
C MET A 399 1.91 -7.65 4.10
N ALA A 400 1.20 -6.54 3.86
CA ALA A 400 0.12 -6.49 2.88
C ALA A 400 0.63 -6.76 1.46
N ALA A 401 1.76 -6.15 1.09
CA ALA A 401 2.42 -6.42 -0.18
C ALA A 401 2.95 -7.87 -0.25
N LEU A 402 3.49 -8.43 0.84
CA LEU A 402 3.89 -9.84 0.87
C LEU A 402 2.75 -10.83 0.70
N ARG A 403 1.53 -10.49 1.13
CA ARG A 403 0.34 -11.30 0.85
C ARG A 403 0.13 -11.46 -0.65
N VAL A 404 0.25 -10.36 -1.40
CA VAL A 404 0.14 -10.35 -2.85
C VAL A 404 1.25 -11.21 -3.46
N VAL A 405 2.51 -11.06 -2.99
CA VAL A 405 3.62 -11.89 -3.46
C VAL A 405 3.35 -13.38 -3.22
N LEU A 406 2.87 -13.77 -2.03
CA LEU A 406 2.58 -15.16 -1.69
C LEU A 406 1.52 -15.77 -2.62
N GLU A 407 0.44 -15.04 -2.88
CA GLU A 407 -0.62 -15.46 -3.80
C GLU A 407 -0.07 -15.65 -5.22
N GLN A 408 0.63 -14.65 -5.74
CA GLN A 408 1.10 -14.64 -7.13
C GLN A 408 2.25 -15.64 -7.34
N CYS A 409 3.06 -15.88 -6.32
CA CYS A 409 4.06 -16.95 -6.30
C CYS A 409 3.39 -18.34 -6.30
N ALA A 410 2.28 -18.51 -5.56
CA ALA A 410 1.50 -19.74 -5.62
C ALA A 410 0.86 -19.94 -7.01
N ARG A 411 0.31 -18.87 -7.60
CA ARG A 411 -0.24 -18.87 -8.96
C ARG A 411 0.82 -19.27 -9.99
N LEU A 412 2.02 -18.68 -9.91
CA LEU A 412 3.16 -19.01 -10.77
C LEU A 412 3.56 -20.49 -10.65
N ARG A 413 3.65 -21.01 -9.41
CA ARG A 413 3.92 -22.42 -9.15
C ARG A 413 2.87 -23.34 -9.77
N VAL A 414 1.59 -23.00 -9.65
CA VAL A 414 0.48 -23.82 -10.16
C VAL A 414 0.49 -23.84 -11.69
N TRP A 415 0.76 -22.72 -12.35
CA TRP A 415 0.99 -22.70 -13.80
C TRP A 415 2.15 -23.60 -14.21
N ALA A 416 3.28 -23.54 -13.49
CA ALA A 416 4.45 -24.37 -13.77
C ALA A 416 4.22 -25.87 -13.57
N MET A 417 3.45 -26.27 -12.55
CA MET A 417 3.29 -27.68 -12.18
C MET A 417 1.98 -28.33 -12.65
N LYS A 418 0.91 -27.55 -12.79
CA LYS A 418 -0.48 -28.03 -12.97
C LYS A 418 -1.27 -27.07 -13.88
N PRO A 419 -0.86 -26.87 -15.15
CA PRO A 419 -1.42 -25.85 -16.03
C PRO A 419 -2.94 -25.98 -16.26
N GLU A 420 -3.47 -27.20 -16.39
CA GLU A 420 -4.92 -27.42 -16.54
C GLU A 420 -5.71 -26.97 -15.30
N LYS A 421 -5.14 -27.13 -14.10
CA LYS A 421 -5.75 -26.65 -12.86
C LYS A 421 -5.63 -25.13 -12.77
N ALA A 422 -4.51 -24.56 -13.22
CA ALA A 422 -4.32 -23.13 -13.28
C ALA A 422 -5.38 -22.47 -14.16
N ALA A 423 -5.58 -22.96 -15.38
CA ALA A 423 -6.61 -22.47 -16.30
C ALA A 423 -8.01 -22.45 -15.68
N LYS A 424 -8.42 -23.54 -15.01
CA LYS A 424 -9.72 -23.60 -14.30
C LYS A 424 -9.84 -22.58 -13.17
N LEU A 425 -8.75 -22.25 -12.49
CA LEU A 425 -8.74 -21.25 -11.43
C LEU A 425 -8.81 -19.83 -12.01
N GLU A 426 -8.17 -19.56 -13.15
CA GLU A 426 -8.28 -18.26 -13.85
C GLU A 426 -9.70 -18.00 -14.35
N GLU A 427 -10.35 -19.01 -14.93
CA GLU A 427 -11.71 -18.89 -15.48
C GLU A 427 -12.78 -18.70 -14.40
N SER A 428 -12.48 -19.02 -13.15
CA SER A 428 -13.44 -18.99 -12.05
C SER A 428 -13.44 -17.62 -11.35
N PRO A 429 -14.53 -16.84 -11.43
CA PRO A 429 -14.62 -15.54 -10.76
C PRO A 429 -14.67 -15.66 -9.24
N SER A 430 -14.99 -16.84 -8.70
CA SER A 430 -15.00 -17.13 -7.27
C SER A 430 -13.67 -17.63 -6.73
N SER A 431 -12.63 -17.72 -7.57
CA SER A 431 -11.29 -18.12 -7.12
C SER A 431 -10.72 -17.10 -6.14
N THR A 432 -10.28 -17.59 -4.99
CA THR A 432 -9.67 -16.79 -3.94
C THR A 432 -8.17 -17.05 -3.82
N PRO A 433 -7.39 -16.18 -3.14
CA PRO A 433 -5.96 -16.42 -2.91
C PRO A 433 -5.67 -17.77 -2.23
N LYS A 434 -6.60 -18.22 -1.37
CA LYS A 434 -6.52 -19.52 -0.68
C LYS A 434 -6.54 -20.70 -1.65
N ASP A 435 -7.28 -20.58 -2.76
CA ASP A 435 -7.40 -21.66 -3.75
C ASP A 435 -6.08 -21.86 -4.50
N TRP A 436 -5.39 -20.77 -4.83
CA TRP A 436 -4.04 -20.80 -5.41
C TRP A 436 -3.01 -21.39 -4.44
N VAL A 437 -2.99 -20.94 -3.19
CA VAL A 437 -2.09 -21.48 -2.14
C VAL A 437 -2.31 -22.98 -1.93
N ASN A 438 -3.57 -23.42 -1.92
CA ASN A 438 -3.89 -24.86 -1.80
C ASN A 438 -3.49 -25.64 -3.06
N ALA A 439 -3.74 -25.10 -4.25
CA ALA A 439 -3.38 -25.73 -5.51
C ALA A 439 -1.86 -25.91 -5.68
N ALA A 440 -1.08 -24.94 -5.17
CA ALA A 440 0.37 -24.96 -5.12
C ALA A 440 0.93 -26.07 -4.19
N GLY A 441 0.09 -26.63 -3.32
CA GLY A 441 0.51 -27.60 -2.30
C GLY A 441 0.94 -26.95 -0.98
N TRP A 442 0.66 -25.66 -0.79
CA TRP A 442 1.10 -24.87 0.36
C TRP A 442 0.00 -24.67 1.40
N ARG A 443 -0.90 -25.65 1.57
CA ARG A 443 -1.95 -25.60 2.60
C ARG A 443 -1.39 -25.35 4.01
N ARG A 444 -0.15 -25.79 4.26
CA ARG A 444 0.62 -25.53 5.49
C ARG A 444 0.84 -24.04 5.78
N LEU A 445 0.82 -23.17 4.77
CA LEU A 445 0.90 -21.72 4.92
C LEU A 445 -0.44 -21.06 5.29
N ALA A 446 -1.51 -21.81 5.53
CA ALA A 446 -2.80 -21.22 5.89
C ALA A 446 -2.74 -20.27 7.11
N PRO A 447 -1.95 -20.53 8.18
CA PRO A 447 -1.81 -19.59 9.29
C PRO A 447 -1.09 -18.31 8.86
N LEU A 448 0.01 -18.41 8.11
CA LEU A 448 0.75 -17.26 7.59
C LEU A 448 -0.11 -16.42 6.63
N ASN A 449 -0.80 -17.05 5.67
CA ASN A 449 -1.68 -16.35 4.73
C ASN A 449 -2.81 -15.59 5.45
N ARG A 450 -3.31 -16.15 6.56
CA ARG A 450 -4.25 -15.46 7.43
C ARG A 450 -3.62 -14.25 8.10
N ALA A 451 -2.44 -14.41 8.71
CA ALA A 451 -1.72 -13.32 9.36
C ALA A 451 -1.44 -12.16 8.40
N LEU A 452 -0.91 -12.45 7.20
CA LEU A 452 -0.71 -11.44 6.14
C LEU A 452 -2.03 -10.77 5.71
N GLY A 453 -3.15 -11.50 5.76
CA GLY A 453 -4.50 -10.96 5.57
C GLY A 453 -4.87 -9.88 6.58
N GLU A 454 -4.55 -10.05 7.86
CA GLU A 454 -4.83 -9.07 8.92
C GLU A 454 -4.02 -7.76 8.76
N PHE A 455 -2.86 -7.83 8.08
CA PHE A 455 -2.07 -6.64 7.73
C PHE A 455 -2.57 -5.95 6.44
N ALA A 456 -3.22 -6.68 5.55
CA ALA A 456 -3.69 -6.18 4.26
C ALA A 456 -5.01 -5.40 4.33
N HIS A 457 -5.80 -5.62 5.38
CA HIS A 457 -7.12 -5.00 5.56
C HIS A 457 -7.11 -4.01 6.73
N PHE A 458 -8.07 -3.07 6.74
CA PHE A 458 -8.27 -2.13 7.87
C PHE A 458 -9.76 -1.89 8.20
N HIS A 459 -10.50 -2.94 8.59
CA HIS A 459 -11.89 -2.88 9.08
C HIS A 459 -12.00 -3.23 10.58
N ALA A 460 -13.19 -3.07 11.17
CA ALA A 460 -13.44 -3.22 12.62
C ALA A 460 -13.15 -4.62 13.21
N ARG A 461 -12.94 -5.63 12.36
CA ARG A 461 -12.79 -7.05 12.76
C ARG A 461 -11.36 -7.58 12.70
N ILE A 462 -10.37 -6.69 12.64
CA ILE A 462 -8.97 -7.07 12.50
C ILE A 462 -8.36 -7.50 13.81
N ARG A 463 -7.50 -8.51 13.74
CA ARG A 463 -6.85 -9.14 14.88
C ARG A 463 -5.33 -9.17 14.70
N ARG A 464 -4.68 -7.99 14.85
CA ARG A 464 -3.25 -7.81 14.58
C ARG A 464 -2.35 -8.54 15.57
N GLU A 465 -2.73 -8.65 16.83
CA GLU A 465 -1.91 -9.29 17.86
C GLU A 465 -1.66 -10.76 17.52
N GLY A 466 -2.71 -11.54 17.22
CA GLY A 466 -2.54 -12.92 16.79
C GLY A 466 -1.82 -13.07 15.45
N ALA A 467 -1.96 -12.09 14.54
CA ALA A 467 -1.18 -12.06 13.30
C ALA A 467 0.32 -11.88 13.59
N TRP A 468 0.67 -10.99 14.52
CA TRP A 468 2.04 -10.78 14.99
C TRP A 468 2.63 -12.03 15.66
N GLU A 469 1.86 -12.71 16.52
CA GLU A 469 2.28 -13.97 17.13
C GLU A 469 2.63 -15.04 16.08
N ILE A 470 1.88 -15.10 14.98
CA ILE A 470 2.19 -15.99 13.86
C ILE A 470 3.49 -15.59 13.16
N LEU A 471 3.72 -14.30 12.90
CA LEU A 471 4.98 -13.84 12.29
C LEU A 471 6.19 -14.13 13.20
N VAL A 472 6.02 -13.99 14.51
CA VAL A 472 7.06 -14.31 15.49
C VAL A 472 7.34 -15.81 15.52
N GLY A 473 6.28 -16.61 15.67
CA GLY A 473 6.38 -18.06 15.85
C GLY A 473 6.86 -18.83 14.61
N VAL A 474 6.74 -18.27 13.40
CA VAL A 474 7.17 -18.96 12.18
C VAL A 474 8.69 -18.98 12.01
N GLN A 475 9.40 -18.13 12.76
CA GLN A 475 10.86 -18.11 12.78
C GLN A 475 11.43 -19.34 13.48
N ALA A 476 12.60 -19.81 13.02
CA ALA A 476 13.30 -20.92 13.67
C ALA A 476 13.64 -20.63 15.14
N ASN A 477 13.90 -19.36 15.47
CA ASN A 477 14.19 -18.87 16.81
C ASN A 477 12.98 -18.23 17.50
N GLY A 478 11.73 -18.47 17.06
CA GLY A 478 10.54 -17.73 17.49
C GLY A 478 10.24 -17.68 19.01
N GLY A 479 10.92 -18.49 19.82
CA GLY A 479 10.88 -18.41 21.29
C GLY A 479 11.86 -17.40 21.91
N SER A 480 12.76 -16.79 21.13
CA SER A 480 13.68 -15.75 21.61
C SER A 480 12.94 -14.43 21.83
N PRO A 481 13.22 -13.66 22.89
CA PRO A 481 12.70 -12.31 23.08
C PRO A 481 12.93 -11.37 21.88
N ASP A 482 14.01 -11.60 21.12
CA ASP A 482 14.38 -10.75 19.99
C ASP A 482 13.57 -11.03 18.72
N SER A 483 12.85 -12.15 18.67
CA SER A 483 12.10 -12.61 17.51
C SER A 483 11.04 -11.62 17.05
N ILE A 484 10.53 -10.78 17.95
CA ILE A 484 9.57 -9.72 17.63
C ILE A 484 10.16 -8.68 16.67
N TYR A 485 11.46 -8.41 16.75
CA TYR A 485 12.12 -7.40 15.93
C TYR A 485 12.52 -7.95 14.55
N THR A 486 12.74 -9.27 14.43
CA THR A 486 13.18 -9.89 13.18
C THR A 486 12.07 -10.55 12.36
N ALA A 487 10.87 -10.72 12.94
CA ALA A 487 9.75 -11.45 12.34
C ALA A 487 9.38 -11.02 10.91
N ARG A 488 9.16 -9.72 10.68
CA ARG A 488 8.81 -9.20 9.34
C ARG A 488 9.94 -9.43 8.33
N GLY A 489 11.18 -9.21 8.76
CA GLY A 489 12.36 -9.42 7.92
C GLY A 489 12.55 -10.89 7.55
N HIS A 490 12.29 -11.82 8.48
CA HIS A 490 12.32 -13.25 8.21
C HIS A 490 11.28 -13.65 7.17
N VAL A 491 10.03 -13.23 7.32
CA VAL A 491 8.97 -13.54 6.36
C VAL A 491 9.26 -12.95 4.98
N LEU A 492 9.76 -11.71 4.91
CA LEU A 492 10.22 -11.10 3.65
C LEU A 492 11.31 -11.95 3.00
N GLN A 493 12.34 -12.37 3.74
CA GLN A 493 13.43 -13.17 3.23
C GLN A 493 12.95 -14.54 2.73
N THR A 494 12.06 -15.22 3.47
CA THR A 494 11.51 -16.51 3.04
C THR A 494 10.67 -16.37 1.77
N VAL A 495 9.78 -15.38 1.70
CA VAL A 495 8.95 -15.15 0.50
C VAL A 495 9.82 -14.74 -0.70
N THR A 496 10.89 -13.97 -0.48
CA THR A 496 11.90 -13.66 -1.50
C THR A 496 12.52 -14.94 -2.07
N ALA A 497 12.90 -15.86 -1.19
CA ALA A 497 13.47 -17.14 -1.60
C ALA A 497 12.45 -18.01 -2.38
N MET A 498 11.17 -18.01 -1.96
CA MET A 498 10.09 -18.65 -2.72
C MET A 498 9.97 -18.07 -4.13
N VAL A 499 10.01 -16.74 -4.29
CA VAL A 499 9.96 -16.10 -5.60
C VAL A 499 11.12 -16.54 -6.50
N MET A 500 12.36 -16.61 -5.97
CA MET A 500 13.52 -17.06 -6.75
C MET A 500 13.39 -18.53 -7.18
N VAL A 501 12.96 -19.41 -6.27
CA VAL A 501 12.75 -20.84 -6.54
C VAL A 501 11.64 -21.04 -7.58
N GLU A 502 10.52 -20.34 -7.44
CA GLU A 502 9.40 -20.47 -8.38
C GLU A 502 9.68 -19.79 -9.72
N SER A 503 10.46 -18.72 -9.75
CA SER A 503 10.94 -18.13 -11.00
C SER A 503 11.86 -19.09 -11.77
N THR A 504 12.77 -19.74 -11.05
CA THR A 504 13.65 -20.80 -11.59
C THR A 504 12.85 -21.98 -12.15
N ARG A 505 11.81 -22.42 -11.44
CA ARG A 505 10.97 -23.51 -11.91
C ARG A 505 10.17 -23.14 -13.16
N SER A 506 9.64 -21.92 -13.19
CA SER A 506 8.85 -21.46 -14.34
C SER A 506 9.72 -21.27 -15.58
N VAL A 507 10.94 -20.74 -15.45
CA VAL A 507 11.84 -20.56 -16.59
C VAL A 507 12.34 -21.89 -17.18
N ALA A 508 12.38 -22.96 -16.38
CA ALA A 508 12.71 -24.31 -16.85
C ALA A 508 11.80 -24.81 -17.99
N ARG A 509 10.55 -24.33 -18.03
CA ARG A 509 9.60 -24.63 -19.11
C ARG A 509 9.95 -23.91 -20.42
N LEU A 510 10.73 -22.83 -20.35
CA LEU A 510 11.13 -22.01 -21.50
C LEU A 510 12.49 -22.45 -22.04
N SER A 511 13.48 -22.65 -21.17
CA SER A 511 14.83 -23.00 -21.58
C SER A 511 15.67 -23.60 -20.44
N PRO A 512 16.29 -24.78 -20.63
CA PRO A 512 17.23 -25.35 -19.66
C PRO A 512 18.47 -24.47 -19.40
N VAL A 513 18.88 -23.67 -20.39
CA VAL A 513 20.01 -22.73 -20.23
C VAL A 513 19.64 -21.61 -19.27
N MET A 514 18.42 -21.07 -19.41
CA MET A 514 17.90 -20.03 -18.52
C MET A 514 17.62 -20.58 -17.11
N GLU A 515 17.20 -21.84 -17.00
CA GLU A 515 17.05 -22.52 -15.72
C GLU A 515 18.38 -22.61 -14.97
N ASN A 516 19.44 -23.13 -15.61
CA ASN A 516 20.76 -23.25 -14.98
C ASN A 516 21.27 -21.89 -14.50
N ALA A 517 21.11 -20.88 -15.34
CA ALA A 517 21.39 -19.50 -15.02
C ALA A 517 20.64 -18.99 -13.77
N PHE A 518 19.33 -19.23 -13.67
CA PHE A 518 18.53 -18.83 -12.51
C PHE A 518 18.90 -19.63 -11.25
N ARG A 519 19.28 -20.91 -11.41
CA ARG A 519 19.79 -21.75 -10.32
C ARG A 519 21.11 -21.21 -9.76
N GLU A 520 22.04 -20.81 -10.61
CA GLU A 520 23.31 -20.20 -10.20
C GLU A 520 23.08 -18.92 -9.39
N ILE A 521 22.23 -18.01 -9.86
CA ILE A 521 21.88 -16.78 -9.13
C ILE A 521 21.22 -17.10 -7.78
N THR A 522 20.34 -18.10 -7.74
CA THR A 522 19.69 -18.53 -6.49
C THR A 522 20.70 -19.13 -5.51
N ALA A 523 21.68 -19.89 -6.00
CA ALA A 523 22.75 -20.46 -5.17
C ALA A 523 23.79 -19.41 -4.71
N GLU A 524 23.99 -18.33 -5.48
CA GLU A 524 24.79 -17.18 -5.02
C GLU A 524 24.06 -16.41 -3.90
N ALA A 525 22.74 -16.28 -4.00
CA ALA A 525 21.91 -15.56 -3.03
C ALA A 525 21.64 -16.35 -1.74
N PHE A 526 21.68 -17.68 -1.81
CA PHE A 526 21.46 -18.60 -0.69
C PHE A 526 22.52 -19.70 -0.73
N THR A 527 23.31 -19.82 0.34
CA THR A 527 24.57 -20.58 0.43
C THR A 527 24.52 -22.05 0.00
N ASP A 528 23.35 -22.67 -0.16
CA ASP A 528 23.14 -23.94 -0.88
C ASP A 528 21.67 -24.07 -1.35
N ALA A 529 21.45 -24.42 -2.62
CA ALA A 529 20.11 -24.67 -3.17
C ALA A 529 19.43 -25.92 -2.57
N GLY A 530 20.20 -26.93 -2.14
CA GLY A 530 19.68 -28.10 -1.42
C GLY A 530 19.19 -27.75 -0.02
N GLU A 531 19.96 -26.92 0.70
CA GLU A 531 19.57 -26.36 1.99
C GLU A 531 18.37 -25.41 1.86
N LEU A 532 18.25 -24.67 0.75
CA LEU A 532 17.12 -23.78 0.53
C LEU A 532 15.79 -24.54 0.47
N GLN A 533 15.71 -25.65 -0.28
CA GLN A 533 14.48 -26.45 -0.33
C GLN A 533 14.15 -27.05 1.04
N ALA A 534 15.15 -27.55 1.77
CA ALA A 534 14.95 -28.07 3.12
C ALA A 534 14.48 -26.96 4.09
N SER A 535 15.07 -25.76 4.01
CA SER A 535 14.68 -24.60 4.81
C SER A 535 13.26 -24.13 4.50
N LEU A 536 12.82 -24.20 3.24
CA LEU A 536 11.45 -23.87 2.86
C LEU A 536 10.47 -24.92 3.39
N GLU A 537 10.80 -26.22 3.33
CA GLU A 537 9.96 -27.28 3.92
C GLU A 537 9.82 -27.12 5.43
N ASP A 538 10.92 -26.87 6.14
CA ASP A 538 10.94 -26.60 7.57
C ASP A 538 10.13 -25.33 7.93
N PHE A 539 10.18 -24.28 7.10
CA PHE A 539 9.31 -23.12 7.23
C PHE A 539 7.83 -23.46 7.06
N LEU A 540 7.47 -24.30 6.09
CA LEU A 540 6.09 -24.76 5.90
C LEU A 540 5.59 -25.52 7.15
N ASP A 541 6.43 -26.38 7.73
CA ASP A 541 6.08 -27.15 8.92
C ASP A 541 5.91 -26.26 10.16
N ARG A 542 6.79 -25.28 10.36
CA ARG A 542 6.61 -24.24 11.39
C ARG A 542 5.33 -23.44 11.17
N ALA A 543 5.04 -23.00 9.95
CA ALA A 543 3.81 -22.26 9.67
C ALA A 543 2.57 -23.08 10.04
N MET A 544 2.58 -24.39 9.77
CA MET A 544 1.48 -25.30 10.09
C MET A 544 1.30 -25.54 11.59
N SER A 545 2.39 -25.56 12.37
CA SER A 545 2.31 -25.75 13.83
C SER A 545 1.58 -24.60 14.53
N LEU A 546 1.49 -23.43 13.88
CA LEU A 546 0.82 -22.23 14.38
C LEU A 546 -0.68 -22.16 14.06
N LYS A 547 -1.28 -23.24 13.54
CA LYS A 547 -2.70 -23.26 13.13
C LYS A 547 -3.68 -22.89 14.27
N ASP A 548 -3.29 -23.22 15.50
CA ASP A 548 -4.09 -23.08 16.73
C ASP A 548 -3.70 -21.84 17.55
N VAL A 549 -2.78 -20.98 17.05
CA VAL A 549 -2.44 -19.71 17.70
C VAL A 549 -3.72 -18.87 17.84
N PRO A 550 -4.05 -18.42 19.07
CA PRO A 550 -5.21 -17.56 19.30
C PRO A 550 -5.14 -16.32 18.43
N ARG A 551 -6.29 -15.88 17.93
CA ARG A 551 -6.30 -14.67 17.09
C ARG A 551 -6.13 -13.38 17.91
N GLY A 552 -6.35 -13.44 19.22
CA GLY A 552 -6.44 -12.25 20.06
C GLY A 552 -7.74 -11.46 19.86
N PRO A 553 -7.90 -10.34 20.59
CA PRO A 553 -9.03 -9.43 20.48
C PRO A 553 -9.01 -8.66 19.16
N TYR A 554 -10.11 -7.96 18.86
CA TYR A 554 -10.10 -7.00 17.77
C TYR A 554 -9.20 -5.82 18.15
N THR A 555 -8.13 -5.64 17.40
CA THR A 555 -7.11 -4.61 17.67
C THR A 555 -7.46 -3.26 17.07
N PHE A 556 -8.51 -3.22 16.26
CA PHE A 556 -8.91 -2.02 15.55
C PHE A 556 -10.06 -1.32 16.28
N HIS A 557 -9.72 -0.25 17.01
CA HIS A 557 -10.70 0.66 17.61
C HIS A 557 -11.26 1.62 16.57
N GLY A 558 -12.13 1.09 15.69
CA GLY A 558 -13.01 1.93 14.89
C GLY A 558 -14.15 2.46 15.76
N PRO A 559 -14.82 3.56 15.37
CA PRO A 559 -16.04 3.95 16.06
C PRO A 559 -17.14 2.87 15.98
N ALA A 560 -17.01 1.90 15.05
CA ALA A 560 -17.88 0.75 14.85
C ALA A 560 -17.68 -0.46 15.77
N LEU A 561 -16.82 -0.39 16.80
CA LEU A 561 -16.91 -1.36 17.89
C LEU A 561 -18.16 -0.99 18.70
N ASP A 562 -19.23 -1.76 18.48
CA ASP A 562 -20.41 -1.72 19.33
C ASP A 562 -19.96 -1.75 20.79
N SER A 563 -20.49 -0.83 21.60
CA SER A 563 -20.26 -0.75 23.04
C SER A 563 -20.87 -1.93 23.83
N ASP A 564 -21.23 -3.02 23.14
CA ASP A 564 -21.93 -4.17 23.66
C ASP A 564 -21.15 -5.47 23.36
N GLU A 565 -19.90 -5.56 23.85
CA GLU A 565 -19.27 -6.82 24.27
C GLU A 565 -18.63 -6.67 25.66
#